data_AF-A0A2J8ABQ7-F1
#
_entry.id   AF-A0A2J8ABQ7-F1
#
_cell.length_a   1.000
_cell.length_b   1.000
_cell.length_c   1.000
_cell.angle_alpha   90.00
_cell.angle_beta   90.00
_cell.angle_gamma   90.00
#
_symmetry.space_group_name_H-M   'P 1'
#
loop_
_entity.id
_entity.type
_entity.pdbx_description
1 polymer ?
#
loop_
_entity_poly.entity_id
_entity_poly.type
_entity_poly.pdbx_seq_one_letter_code
_entity_poly.pdbx_strand_id
1 'polypeptide(L)'
;MPRSVPRSLLSQIASSLEASLKAAEPAAEQLWLSARPRMMSTVARAEGGSALRNATRGGMSVLQPCTCGKVLCPGHARPMSTASQAPHAQPEWATDDKAPGLADRLAEVTKHFPTALSVDDFIARVEVALAGYGFTGDNAIAMSNLCRDESCLILEDKIESAFGSCFSTHGLGGVLTCGVIGMKAGLSHSPVVGGKERYVFFSFPHIAIDSEGKVGAVSRPNRPGSSAACGALIAALGDLKREGLEAHVKAPGVHDPLEPEYSILKQRIARRLAHEKLNPLNLSLVDITKAAERVISTDLEYLISKAVDTSRANYAVFTGVQIHNWAADLNNTDVASLEFVGVGKSYVVVDGEKVHLDLGKVPALSPRQLQILASASASDGKAATAASTGKLVQEIPREFLLKRLGGANSRSHMDGSAPAWGSYVATHVVDANAGAPQMDHPFEAAAPPKEEPVNTSFFWGTKN
;
A
#
# COMPACT_ATOMS: atom_id res chain seq x y z
N MET A 1 51.22 16.40 6.30
CA MET A 1 51.26 16.92 4.91
C MET A 1 50.78 15.81 3.97
N PRO A 2 49.65 15.96 3.25
CA PRO A 2 49.23 14.97 2.28
C PRO A 2 49.98 15.19 0.96
N ARG A 3 50.50 14.12 0.37
CA ARG A 3 51.22 14.12 -0.92
C ARG A 3 50.25 14.44 -2.05
N SER A 4 50.54 15.46 -2.83
CA SER A 4 49.79 15.86 -4.01
C SER A 4 49.93 14.83 -5.14
N VAL A 5 48.79 14.41 -5.71
CA VAL A 5 48.75 13.58 -6.93
C VAL A 5 49.29 14.41 -8.11
N PRO A 6 50.21 13.89 -8.93
CA PRO A 6 50.78 14.65 -10.05
C PRO A 6 49.71 14.93 -11.11
N ARG A 7 49.62 16.19 -11.55
CA ARG A 7 48.67 16.70 -12.56
C ARG A 7 48.64 15.89 -13.86
N SER A 8 49.74 15.22 -14.22
CA SER A 8 49.81 14.37 -15.40
C SER A 8 48.88 13.15 -15.32
N LEU A 9 48.72 12.55 -14.14
CA LEU A 9 47.87 11.37 -13.94
C LEU A 9 46.38 11.73 -14.07
N LEU A 10 45.98 12.89 -13.55
CA LEU A 10 44.62 13.42 -13.68
C LEU A 10 44.28 13.76 -15.14
N SER A 11 45.24 14.29 -15.89
CA SER A 11 45.04 14.58 -17.33
C SER A 11 44.89 13.31 -18.17
N GLN A 12 45.61 12.24 -17.82
CA GLN A 12 45.52 10.95 -18.52
C GLN A 12 44.18 10.27 -18.26
N ILE A 13 43.70 10.28 -17.01
CA ILE A 13 42.38 9.74 -16.64
C ILE A 13 41.25 10.50 -17.33
N ALA A 14 41.32 11.85 -17.36
CA ALA A 14 40.33 12.66 -18.07
C ALA A 14 40.30 12.34 -19.57
N SER A 15 41.47 12.21 -20.20
CA SER A 15 41.56 11.88 -21.63
C SER A 15 41.02 10.48 -21.95
N SER A 16 41.22 9.47 -21.08
CA SER A 16 40.69 8.13 -21.28
C SER A 16 39.18 8.04 -21.04
N LEU A 17 38.64 8.87 -20.14
CA LEU A 17 37.21 8.96 -19.90
C LEU A 17 36.50 9.61 -21.10
N GLU A 18 37.08 10.68 -21.64
CA GLU A 18 36.53 11.40 -22.79
C GLU A 18 36.60 10.57 -24.08
N ALA A 19 37.66 9.77 -24.26
CA ALA A 19 37.76 8.81 -25.35
C ALA A 19 36.72 7.68 -25.24
N SER A 20 36.47 7.19 -24.01
CA SER A 20 35.44 6.17 -23.75
C SER A 20 34.02 6.70 -23.98
N LEU A 21 33.76 7.98 -23.64
CA LEU A 21 32.47 8.63 -23.88
C LEU A 21 32.21 8.85 -25.38
N LYS A 22 33.21 9.31 -26.15
CA LYS A 22 33.09 9.50 -27.60
C LYS A 22 32.95 8.17 -28.37
N ALA A 23 33.47 7.07 -27.82
CA ALA A 23 33.29 5.73 -28.39
C ALA A 23 31.89 5.15 -28.13
N ALA A 24 31.16 5.64 -27.12
CA ALA A 24 29.84 5.13 -26.74
C ALA A 24 28.66 5.83 -27.45
N GLU A 25 28.86 7.02 -28.01
CA GLU A 25 27.81 7.81 -28.69
C GLU A 25 27.15 7.09 -29.89
N PRO A 26 27.88 6.47 -30.85
CA PRO A 26 27.23 5.83 -31.99
C PRO A 26 26.49 4.53 -31.62
N ALA A 27 26.83 3.88 -30.50
CA ALA A 27 26.14 2.69 -30.00
C ALA A 27 24.82 3.05 -29.29
N ALA A 28 24.76 4.20 -28.60
CA ALA A 28 23.55 4.70 -27.95
C ALA A 28 22.50 5.17 -28.97
N GLU A 29 22.92 5.77 -30.08
CA GLU A 29 22.01 6.23 -31.16
C GLU A 29 21.37 5.06 -31.93
N GLN A 30 22.11 3.97 -32.17
CA GLN A 30 21.58 2.74 -32.78
C GLN A 30 20.56 2.03 -31.87
N LEU A 31 20.81 2.01 -30.55
CA LEU A 31 19.85 1.46 -29.57
C LEU A 31 18.55 2.30 -29.52
N TRP A 32 18.67 3.63 -29.60
CA TRP A 32 17.51 4.53 -29.59
C TRP A 32 16.64 4.43 -30.85
N LEU A 33 17.24 4.20 -32.02
CA LEU A 33 16.52 4.01 -33.28
C LEU A 33 15.85 2.63 -33.39
N SER A 34 16.39 1.61 -32.71
CA SER A 34 15.83 0.25 -32.68
C SER A 34 14.61 0.09 -31.76
N ALA A 35 14.39 1.04 -30.84
CA ALA A 35 13.34 0.99 -29.82
C ALA A 35 12.04 1.72 -30.20
N ARG A 36 11.85 2.15 -31.46
CA ARG A 36 10.57 2.71 -31.92
C ARG A 36 9.54 1.62 -32.25
N PRO A 37 8.36 1.59 -31.59
CA PRO A 37 7.23 0.82 -32.09
C PRO A 37 6.72 1.43 -33.40
N ARG A 38 6.55 0.59 -34.43
CA ARG A 38 5.81 0.94 -35.65
C ARG A 38 4.34 1.23 -35.29
N MET A 39 3.98 2.49 -35.10
CA MET A 39 2.59 2.96 -35.19
C MET A 39 2.39 3.69 -36.52
N MET A 40 1.76 3.00 -37.48
CA MET A 40 0.94 3.49 -38.60
C MET A 40 0.27 2.22 -39.17
N SER A 41 -1.01 2.11 -39.50
CA SER A 41 -2.11 3.06 -39.64
C SER A 41 -3.42 2.26 -39.76
N THR A 42 -4.52 2.71 -39.14
CA THR A 42 -5.87 2.60 -39.72
C THR A 42 -6.75 3.71 -39.15
N VAL A 43 -6.49 4.95 -39.59
CA VAL A 43 -7.50 6.01 -39.63
C VAL A 43 -7.63 6.39 -41.09
N ALA A 44 -8.58 5.74 -41.77
CA ALA A 44 -9.11 6.18 -43.06
C ALA A 44 -10.47 5.48 -43.27
N ARG A 45 -11.50 6.29 -43.53
CA ARG A 45 -12.95 6.02 -43.70
C ARG A 45 -13.76 6.16 -42.40
N ALA A 46 -14.72 7.05 -42.26
CA ALA A 46 -15.29 8.00 -43.23
C ALA A 46 -16.00 9.12 -42.46
N GLU A 47 -15.65 10.36 -42.77
CA GLU A 47 -16.58 11.48 -42.69
C GLU A 47 -17.38 11.54 -43.99
N GLY A 48 -18.70 11.72 -43.88
CA GLY A 48 -19.55 12.10 -45.01
C GLY A 48 -20.83 11.28 -45.10
N GLY A 49 -21.97 11.93 -44.85
CA GLY A 49 -23.26 11.47 -45.39
C GLY A 49 -24.46 11.62 -44.47
N SER A 50 -24.94 12.85 -44.31
CA SER A 50 -26.34 13.11 -43.99
C SER A 50 -27.23 12.49 -45.06
N ALA A 51 -28.14 11.58 -44.69
CA ALA A 51 -29.33 11.26 -45.46
C ALA A 51 -30.41 10.65 -44.57
N LEU A 52 -31.53 11.36 -44.45
CA LEU A 52 -32.81 10.87 -43.97
C LEU A 52 -33.22 9.55 -44.65
N ARG A 53 -33.86 8.64 -43.89
CA ARG A 53 -35.24 8.18 -44.18
C ARG A 53 -35.84 7.36 -43.04
N ASN A 54 -37.13 7.63 -42.83
CA ASN A 54 -38.09 7.07 -41.89
C ASN A 54 -38.33 5.55 -42.03
N ALA A 55 -38.67 4.93 -40.89
CA ALA A 55 -39.68 3.88 -40.60
C ALA A 55 -39.10 2.93 -39.54
N THR A 56 -39.73 2.54 -38.43
CA THR A 56 -41.15 2.42 -38.07
C THR A 56 -41.30 2.32 -36.54
N ARG A 57 -42.50 2.67 -36.07
CA ARG A 57 -42.98 2.73 -34.68
C ARG A 57 -42.91 1.40 -33.90
N GLY A 58 -42.68 1.52 -32.59
CA GLY A 58 -42.96 0.47 -31.60
C GLY A 58 -42.98 1.00 -30.15
N GLY A 59 -44.14 1.48 -29.70
CA GLY A 59 -44.62 1.40 -28.29
C GLY A 59 -43.94 2.23 -27.20
N MET A 60 -44.16 3.55 -27.13
CA MET A 60 -44.10 4.30 -25.87
C MET A 60 -45.53 4.49 -25.32
N SER A 61 -45.77 4.02 -24.10
CA SER A 61 -46.97 4.31 -23.31
C SER A 61 -47.00 5.80 -22.99
N VAL A 62 -47.90 6.51 -23.65
CA VAL A 62 -48.23 7.91 -23.34
C VAL A 62 -49.13 7.91 -22.12
N LEU A 63 -48.61 8.36 -20.97
CA LEU A 63 -49.45 8.70 -19.81
C LEU A 63 -50.36 9.86 -20.20
N GLN A 64 -51.68 9.67 -20.12
CA GLN A 64 -52.65 10.73 -20.39
C GLN A 64 -52.58 11.82 -19.29
N PRO A 65 -52.54 13.12 -19.64
CA PRO A 65 -52.57 14.20 -18.66
C PRO A 65 -53.95 14.38 -18.02
N CYS A 66 -53.98 14.64 -16.71
CA CYS A 66 -55.19 15.05 -15.99
C CYS A 66 -55.76 16.35 -16.57
N THR A 67 -57.09 16.42 -16.78
CA THR A 67 -57.80 17.63 -17.23
C THR A 67 -57.93 18.72 -16.15
N CYS A 68 -57.35 18.49 -14.98
CA CYS A 68 -57.43 19.38 -13.82
C CYS A 68 -56.40 20.54 -13.82
N GLY A 69 -55.50 20.61 -14.81
CA GLY A 69 -54.62 21.76 -15.02
C GLY A 69 -53.55 22.04 -13.94
N LYS A 70 -53.31 21.12 -13.00
CA LYS A 70 -52.27 21.24 -11.97
C LYS A 70 -51.19 20.17 -12.13
N VAL A 71 -49.93 20.57 -11.93
CA VAL A 71 -48.74 19.73 -12.16
C VAL A 71 -48.60 18.58 -11.13
N LEU A 72 -49.20 18.68 -9.94
CA LEU A 72 -49.27 17.61 -8.95
C LEU A 72 -50.68 17.55 -8.35
N CYS A 73 -51.42 16.47 -8.62
CA CYS A 73 -52.77 16.24 -8.09
C CYS A 73 -52.75 15.14 -7.03
N PRO A 74 -53.17 15.40 -5.77
CA PRO A 74 -53.15 14.41 -4.69
C PRO A 74 -54.13 13.25 -4.84
N GLY A 75 -55.06 13.32 -5.80
CA GLY A 75 -56.14 12.35 -5.98
C GLY A 75 -55.73 10.96 -6.49
N HIS A 76 -54.49 10.76 -6.95
CA HIS A 76 -53.98 9.47 -7.46
C HIS A 76 -52.72 8.97 -6.75
N ALA A 77 -52.49 9.32 -5.49
CA ALA A 77 -51.55 8.57 -4.66
C ALA A 77 -52.16 7.21 -4.32
N ARG A 78 -51.99 6.21 -5.21
CA ARG A 78 -52.18 4.81 -4.79
C ARG A 78 -51.15 4.50 -3.71
N PRO A 79 -51.55 3.93 -2.55
CA PRO A 79 -50.57 3.45 -1.59
C PRO A 79 -49.82 2.29 -2.25
N MET A 80 -48.50 2.39 -2.34
CA MET A 80 -47.68 1.23 -2.70
C MET A 80 -47.74 0.24 -1.54
N SER A 81 -48.77 -0.60 -1.58
CA SER A 81 -48.96 -1.75 -0.72
C SER A 81 -47.83 -2.74 -0.99
N THR A 82 -47.06 -3.04 0.05
CA THR A 82 -46.12 -4.15 0.12
C THR A 82 -46.89 -5.47 0.13
N ALA A 83 -46.98 -6.14 -1.03
CA ALA A 83 -47.36 -7.54 -1.08
C ALA A 83 -46.87 -8.20 -2.38
N SER A 84 -46.32 -9.41 -2.22
CA SER A 84 -45.81 -10.33 -3.24
C SER A 84 -44.35 -10.10 -3.67
N GLN A 85 -43.41 -10.59 -2.85
CA GLN A 85 -42.13 -11.08 -3.37
C GLN A 85 -42.42 -12.32 -4.22
N ALA A 86 -42.61 -12.13 -5.53
CA ALA A 86 -42.24 -13.17 -6.47
C ALA A 86 -40.71 -13.35 -6.37
N PRO A 87 -40.17 -14.58 -6.39
CA PRO A 87 -38.74 -14.75 -6.50
C PRO A 87 -38.33 -14.08 -7.81
N HIS A 88 -37.56 -12.99 -7.73
CA HIS A 88 -36.92 -12.43 -8.90
C HIS A 88 -36.04 -13.53 -9.46
N ALA A 89 -36.45 -14.10 -10.60
CA ALA A 89 -35.60 -14.97 -11.38
C ALA A 89 -34.31 -14.20 -11.64
N GLN A 90 -33.23 -14.67 -11.04
CA GLN A 90 -31.89 -14.17 -11.30
C GLN A 90 -31.67 -14.22 -12.82
N PRO A 91 -31.13 -13.17 -13.44
CA PRO A 91 -30.89 -13.18 -14.88
C PRO A 91 -29.96 -14.36 -15.23
N GLU A 92 -30.12 -14.92 -16.43
CA GLU A 92 -29.47 -16.18 -16.88
C GLU A 92 -27.93 -16.18 -16.77
N TRP A 93 -27.29 -15.00 -16.68
CA TRP A 93 -25.85 -14.86 -16.40
C TRP A 93 -25.47 -15.08 -14.93
N ALA A 94 -26.43 -15.16 -14.01
CA ALA A 94 -26.21 -15.33 -12.57
C ALA A 94 -26.02 -16.80 -12.15
N THR A 95 -26.17 -17.73 -13.10
CA THR A 95 -26.00 -19.18 -12.90
C THR A 95 -24.71 -19.71 -13.51
N ASP A 96 -23.83 -18.85 -14.03
CA ASP A 96 -22.48 -19.31 -14.36
C ASP A 96 -21.80 -19.78 -13.07
N ASP A 97 -21.04 -20.89 -13.15
CA ASP A 97 -20.07 -21.31 -12.14
C ASP A 97 -18.95 -20.25 -12.07
N LYS A 98 -19.28 -19.06 -11.55
CA LYS A 98 -18.41 -17.90 -11.59
C LYS A 98 -17.28 -18.09 -10.59
N ALA A 99 -16.09 -17.69 -11.02
CA ALA A 99 -15.04 -17.29 -10.10
C ALA A 99 -15.63 -16.48 -8.94
N PRO A 100 -15.13 -16.68 -7.71
CA PRO A 100 -15.76 -16.12 -6.51
C PRO A 100 -16.02 -14.63 -6.71
N GLY A 101 -17.25 -14.22 -6.38
CA GLY A 101 -17.68 -12.85 -6.58
C GLY A 101 -16.75 -11.89 -5.84
N LEU A 102 -16.70 -10.62 -6.27
CA LEU A 102 -15.89 -9.60 -5.60
C LEU A 102 -16.18 -9.53 -4.08
N ALA A 103 -17.43 -9.79 -3.68
CA ALA A 103 -17.84 -9.86 -2.29
C ALA A 103 -17.21 -11.04 -1.54
N ASP A 104 -17.18 -12.24 -2.13
CA ASP A 104 -16.59 -13.43 -1.53
C ASP A 104 -15.07 -13.28 -1.38
N ARG A 105 -14.44 -12.67 -2.38
CA ARG A 105 -12.99 -12.38 -2.34
C ARG A 105 -12.65 -11.37 -1.25
N LEU A 106 -13.45 -10.31 -1.12
CA LEU A 106 -13.31 -9.37 -0.01
C LEU A 106 -13.56 -10.07 1.33
N ALA A 107 -14.55 -10.96 1.43
CA ALA A 107 -14.84 -11.72 2.65
C ALA A 107 -13.66 -12.62 3.05
N GLU A 108 -13.03 -13.31 2.09
CA GLU A 108 -11.87 -14.16 2.36
C GLU A 108 -10.64 -13.34 2.78
N VAL A 109 -10.39 -12.20 2.15
CA VAL A 109 -9.32 -11.27 2.57
C VAL A 109 -9.60 -10.74 3.98
N THR A 110 -10.83 -10.28 4.25
CA THR A 110 -11.19 -9.64 5.54
C THR A 110 -11.29 -10.64 6.70
N LYS A 111 -11.55 -11.91 6.43
CA LYS A 111 -11.40 -13.01 7.40
C LYS A 111 -9.99 -13.07 7.99
N HIS A 112 -8.96 -12.81 7.18
CA HIS A 112 -7.57 -12.76 7.64
C HIS A 112 -7.15 -11.37 8.10
N PHE A 113 -7.63 -10.32 7.43
CA PHE A 113 -7.27 -8.92 7.66
C PHE A 113 -8.54 -8.05 7.74
N PRO A 114 -9.19 -7.96 8.92
CA PRO A 114 -10.48 -7.29 9.06
C PRO A 114 -10.48 -5.79 8.67
N THR A 115 -9.31 -5.16 8.68
CA THR A 115 -9.09 -3.76 8.29
C THR A 115 -8.73 -3.59 6.82
N ALA A 116 -8.89 -4.64 5.99
CA ALA A 116 -8.53 -4.59 4.59
C ALA A 116 -9.43 -3.64 3.80
N LEU A 117 -8.78 -2.74 3.06
CA LEU A 117 -9.37 -1.86 2.06
C LEU A 117 -8.81 -2.23 0.69
N SER A 118 -9.55 -2.00 -0.40
CA SER A 118 -8.93 -2.05 -1.72
C SER A 118 -7.86 -0.96 -1.82
N VAL A 119 -6.80 -1.18 -2.60
CA VAL A 119 -5.65 -0.27 -2.64
C VAL A 119 -6.03 1.17 -2.99
N ASP A 120 -6.97 1.36 -3.94
CA ASP A 120 -7.44 2.69 -4.33
C ASP A 120 -8.29 3.35 -3.22
N ASP A 121 -9.11 2.58 -2.50
CA ASP A 121 -9.87 3.09 -1.35
C ASP A 121 -8.92 3.47 -0.21
N PHE A 122 -7.89 2.66 0.06
CA PHE A 122 -6.85 2.98 1.03
C PHE A 122 -6.17 4.33 0.71
N ILE A 123 -5.67 4.52 -0.51
CA ILE A 123 -4.97 5.75 -0.90
C ILE A 123 -5.91 6.97 -0.85
N ALA A 124 -7.13 6.84 -1.37
CA ALA A 124 -8.12 7.91 -1.29
C ALA A 124 -8.41 8.33 0.16
N ARG A 125 -8.56 7.37 1.08
CA ARG A 125 -8.79 7.67 2.50
C ARG A 125 -7.56 8.29 3.16
N VAL A 126 -6.34 7.89 2.78
CA VAL A 126 -5.09 8.51 3.23
C VAL A 126 -5.05 9.97 2.80
N GLU A 127 -5.26 10.28 1.52
CA GLU A 127 -5.26 11.65 0.99
C GLU A 127 -6.29 12.54 1.72
N VAL A 128 -7.51 12.02 1.90
CA VAL A 128 -8.60 12.72 2.57
C VAL A 128 -8.28 12.97 4.05
N ALA A 129 -7.77 11.97 4.77
CA ALA A 129 -7.37 12.13 6.16
C ALA A 129 -6.26 13.19 6.30
N LEU A 130 -5.24 13.11 5.46
CA LEU A 130 -4.06 13.95 5.48
C LEU A 130 -4.32 15.41 5.05
N ALA A 131 -5.22 15.64 4.09
CA ALA A 131 -5.65 16.98 3.68
C ALA A 131 -6.14 17.81 4.88
N GLY A 132 -6.80 17.14 5.82
CA GLY A 132 -7.23 17.66 7.11
C GLY A 132 -6.14 18.22 8.02
N TYR A 133 -4.93 17.69 7.90
CA TYR A 133 -3.76 18.07 8.69
C TYR A 133 -2.76 18.91 7.87
N GLY A 134 -3.19 19.39 6.69
CA GLY A 134 -2.40 20.28 5.85
C GLY A 134 -1.31 19.60 5.03
N PHE A 135 -1.41 18.29 4.81
CA PHE A 135 -0.58 17.54 3.88
C PHE A 135 -1.25 17.49 2.50
N THR A 136 -0.45 17.60 1.45
CA THR A 136 -0.84 17.44 0.04
C THR A 136 0.31 16.79 -0.71
N GLY A 137 0.06 16.24 -1.90
CA GLY A 137 1.14 15.71 -2.76
C GLY A 137 2.21 16.77 -3.09
N ASP A 138 1.82 18.03 -3.23
CA ASP A 138 2.76 19.12 -3.56
C ASP A 138 3.66 19.58 -2.40
N ASN A 139 3.30 19.27 -1.15
CA ASN A 139 3.95 19.87 0.03
C ASN A 139 4.59 18.85 0.97
N ALA A 140 4.49 17.56 0.65
CA ALA A 140 5.00 16.47 1.44
C ALA A 140 5.78 15.50 0.55
N ILE A 141 6.86 14.95 1.07
CA ILE A 141 7.56 13.84 0.42
C ILE A 141 7.13 12.51 1.03
N ALA A 142 6.85 11.53 0.19
CA ALA A 142 6.58 10.17 0.62
C ALA A 142 7.86 9.34 0.69
N MET A 143 7.94 8.45 1.67
CA MET A 143 8.95 7.40 1.77
C MET A 143 8.25 6.04 1.82
N SER A 144 8.55 5.15 0.88
CA SER A 144 7.97 3.80 0.77
C SER A 144 8.95 2.73 1.25
N ASN A 145 8.49 1.86 2.14
CA ASN A 145 9.20 0.66 2.56
C ASN A 145 8.34 -0.58 2.31
N LEU A 146 8.66 -1.32 1.26
CA LEU A 146 7.96 -2.52 0.81
C LEU A 146 8.93 -3.70 0.70
N CYS A 147 8.40 -4.89 0.41
CA CYS A 147 9.22 -6.00 -0.04
C CYS A 147 9.86 -5.67 -1.41
N ARG A 148 11.06 -6.21 -1.67
CA ARG A 148 11.70 -6.11 -3.01
C ARG A 148 11.02 -6.96 -4.09
N ASP A 149 9.97 -7.71 -3.76
CA ASP A 149 9.19 -8.48 -4.71
C ASP A 149 8.50 -7.54 -5.71
N GLU A 150 8.50 -7.88 -7.00
CA GLU A 150 7.95 -7.03 -8.05
C GLU A 150 6.44 -6.80 -7.90
N SER A 151 5.73 -7.71 -7.23
CA SER A 151 4.29 -7.56 -6.98
C SER A 151 3.98 -6.36 -6.08
N CYS A 152 4.94 -5.91 -5.27
CA CYS A 152 4.75 -4.76 -4.38
C CYS A 152 4.68 -3.41 -5.11
N LEU A 153 5.18 -3.34 -6.36
CA LEU A 153 5.22 -2.10 -7.14
C LEU A 153 3.84 -1.49 -7.38
N ILE A 154 2.76 -2.29 -7.36
CA ILE A 154 1.40 -1.76 -7.53
C ILE A 154 1.03 -0.78 -6.41
N LEU A 155 1.42 -1.04 -5.17
CA LEU A 155 1.16 -0.12 -4.06
C LEU A 155 2.09 1.11 -4.14
N GLU A 156 3.34 0.91 -4.54
CA GLU A 156 4.28 2.01 -4.75
C GLU A 156 3.79 2.99 -5.83
N ASP A 157 3.35 2.50 -6.98
CA ASP A 157 2.80 3.31 -8.08
C ASP A 157 1.63 4.19 -7.61
N LYS A 158 0.80 3.67 -6.69
CA LYS A 158 -0.34 4.40 -6.12
C LYS A 158 0.09 5.47 -5.12
N ILE A 159 1.09 5.17 -4.29
CA ILE A 159 1.71 6.15 -3.39
C ILE A 159 2.35 7.28 -4.21
N GLU A 160 3.12 6.93 -5.24
CA GLU A 160 3.76 7.92 -6.11
C GLU A 160 2.75 8.77 -6.88
N SER A 161 1.63 8.16 -7.28
CA SER A 161 0.56 8.90 -7.96
C SER A 161 -0.09 9.96 -7.05
N ALA A 162 -0.11 9.75 -5.73
CA ALA A 162 -0.69 10.68 -4.77
C ALA A 162 0.32 11.74 -4.22
N PHE A 163 1.60 11.37 -4.09
CA PHE A 163 2.61 12.22 -3.44
C PHE A 163 3.76 12.66 -4.36
N GLY A 164 3.68 12.37 -5.67
CA GLY A 164 4.78 12.60 -6.59
C GLY A 164 5.89 11.56 -6.40
N SER A 165 7.13 11.90 -6.76
CA SER A 165 8.26 10.97 -6.62
C SER A 165 8.46 10.56 -5.15
N CYS A 166 8.45 9.25 -4.90
CA CYS A 166 8.63 8.66 -3.59
C CYS A 166 10.10 8.26 -3.37
N PHE A 167 10.57 8.29 -2.13
CA PHE A 167 11.88 7.73 -1.77
C PHE A 167 11.72 6.30 -1.23
N SER A 168 12.14 5.32 -2.03
CA SER A 168 11.97 3.89 -1.71
C SER A 168 13.13 3.34 -0.89
N THR A 169 12.83 2.58 0.18
CA THR A 169 13.83 1.91 1.04
C THR A 169 13.59 0.42 1.18
N HIS A 170 13.08 -0.20 0.12
CA HIS A 170 12.66 -1.60 0.11
C HIS A 170 13.74 -2.57 0.60
N GLY A 171 13.30 -3.68 1.18
CA GLY A 171 14.15 -4.79 1.65
C GLY A 171 13.41 -6.13 1.57
N LEU A 172 14.11 -7.25 1.66
CA LEU A 172 13.46 -8.58 1.70
C LEU A 172 12.40 -8.65 2.81
N GLY A 173 11.17 -9.04 2.47
CA GLY A 173 10.05 -9.09 3.41
C GLY A 173 9.67 -7.73 4.03
N GLY A 174 10.14 -6.62 3.46
CA GLY A 174 9.93 -5.26 4.00
C GLY A 174 10.91 -4.86 5.10
N VAL A 175 12.01 -5.60 5.32
CA VAL A 175 12.98 -5.28 6.38
C VAL A 175 13.65 -3.92 6.16
N LEU A 176 13.67 -3.09 7.20
CA LEU A 176 14.34 -1.78 7.19
C LEU A 176 15.84 -1.90 7.46
N THR A 177 16.64 -1.81 6.41
CA THR A 177 18.12 -1.80 6.45
C THR A 177 18.75 -0.47 6.01
N CYS A 178 17.96 0.49 5.51
CA CYS A 178 18.45 1.81 5.09
C CYS A 178 19.06 2.63 6.24
N GLY A 179 18.65 2.32 7.48
CA GLY A 179 19.09 3.02 8.69
C GLY A 179 18.72 4.51 8.69
N VAL A 180 19.25 5.21 9.70
CA VAL A 180 18.99 6.65 9.89
C VAL A 180 19.59 7.48 8.76
N ILE A 181 20.73 7.06 8.21
CA ILE A 181 21.39 7.77 7.10
C ILE A 181 20.54 7.66 5.82
N GLY A 182 20.07 6.46 5.46
CA GLY A 182 19.21 6.30 4.30
C GLY A 182 17.90 7.06 4.44
N MET A 183 17.28 7.05 5.63
CA MET A 183 16.09 7.86 5.90
C MET A 183 16.38 9.36 5.73
N LYS A 184 17.41 9.91 6.39
CA LYS A 184 17.77 11.33 6.27
C LYS A 184 18.12 11.75 4.84
N ALA A 185 18.70 10.86 4.04
CA ALA A 185 18.94 11.12 2.63
C ALA A 185 17.62 11.39 1.88
N GLY A 186 16.61 10.53 2.06
CA GLY A 186 15.27 10.75 1.48
C GLY A 186 14.58 12.01 2.00
N LEU A 187 14.63 12.26 3.32
CA LEU A 187 13.95 13.42 3.93
C LEU A 187 14.53 14.77 3.46
N SER A 188 15.82 14.80 3.07
CA SER A 188 16.47 16.02 2.58
C SER A 188 15.87 16.57 1.27
N HIS A 189 15.02 15.79 0.60
CA HIS A 189 14.33 16.19 -0.62
C HIS A 189 12.92 16.76 -0.36
N SER A 190 12.48 16.86 0.91
CA SER A 190 11.15 17.36 1.23
C SER A 190 10.96 18.84 0.84
N PRO A 191 9.83 19.20 0.22
CA PRO A 191 9.47 20.59 0.01
C PRO A 191 9.35 21.35 1.34
N VAL A 192 9.92 22.55 1.40
CA VAL A 192 9.73 23.46 2.53
C VAL A 192 8.63 24.45 2.17
N VAL A 193 7.40 24.18 2.60
CA VAL A 193 6.23 25.03 2.32
C VAL A 193 5.70 25.63 3.62
N GLY A 194 5.70 26.96 3.69
CA GLY A 194 5.32 27.70 4.90
C GLY A 194 6.31 27.54 6.05
N GLY A 195 7.60 27.34 5.74
CA GLY A 195 8.67 27.17 6.74
C GLY A 195 8.69 25.79 7.42
N LYS A 196 7.87 24.84 6.97
CA LYS A 196 7.81 23.47 7.51
C LYS A 196 8.02 22.43 6.42
N GLU A 197 8.78 21.40 6.78
CA GLU A 197 8.90 20.16 6.02
C GLU A 197 7.71 19.24 6.35
N ARG A 198 7.32 18.39 5.40
CA ARG A 198 6.30 17.36 5.62
C ARG A 198 6.75 16.02 5.05
N TYR A 199 6.53 14.98 5.82
CA TYR A 199 6.93 13.62 5.48
C TYR A 199 5.75 12.66 5.60
N VAL A 200 5.61 11.71 4.68
CA VAL A 200 4.62 10.63 4.77
C VAL A 200 5.34 9.29 4.63
N PHE A 201 5.32 8.49 5.69
CA PHE A 201 6.01 7.21 5.74
C PHE A 201 5.02 6.06 5.50
N PHE A 202 5.33 5.20 4.54
CA PHE A 202 4.58 4.00 4.19
C PHE A 202 5.44 2.77 4.46
N SER A 203 4.94 1.77 5.19
CA SER A 203 5.70 0.54 5.46
C SER A 203 4.81 -0.70 5.52
N PHE A 204 5.01 -1.62 4.58
CA PHE A 204 4.15 -2.80 4.39
C PHE A 204 5.00 -4.04 4.08
N PRO A 205 4.91 -5.14 4.87
CA PRO A 205 5.19 -6.43 4.32
C PRO A 205 4.03 -6.83 3.39
N HIS A 206 4.18 -7.95 2.70
CA HIS A 206 3.15 -8.40 1.78
C HIS A 206 2.85 -9.88 1.92
N ILE A 207 1.66 -10.27 1.47
CA ILE A 207 1.20 -11.65 1.37
C ILE A 207 0.30 -11.78 0.15
N ALA A 208 0.23 -12.97 -0.43
CA ALA A 208 -0.80 -13.27 -1.40
C ALA A 208 -1.91 -14.14 -0.79
N ILE A 209 -3.13 -13.90 -1.21
CA ILE A 209 -4.28 -14.77 -1.03
C ILE A 209 -4.92 -14.79 -2.41
N ASP A 210 -4.71 -15.81 -3.22
CA ASP A 210 -5.18 -15.78 -4.61
C ASP A 210 -6.72 -15.73 -4.72
N SER A 211 -7.24 -15.64 -5.94
CA SER A 211 -8.67 -15.59 -6.21
C SER A 211 -9.43 -16.82 -5.70
N GLU A 212 -8.76 -17.94 -5.42
CA GLU A 212 -9.37 -19.16 -4.86
C GLU A 212 -9.28 -19.20 -3.32
N GLY A 213 -8.73 -18.16 -2.69
CA GLY A 213 -8.56 -18.07 -1.25
C GLY A 213 -7.30 -18.77 -0.72
N LYS A 214 -6.39 -19.22 -1.60
CA LYS A 214 -5.18 -19.92 -1.18
C LYS A 214 -4.14 -18.93 -0.66
N VAL A 215 -3.90 -18.99 0.64
CA VAL A 215 -2.90 -18.17 1.33
C VAL A 215 -1.49 -18.54 0.89
N GLY A 216 -0.70 -17.51 0.55
CA GLY A 216 0.68 -17.59 0.10
C GLY A 216 0.86 -17.84 -1.39
N ALA A 217 -0.21 -18.15 -2.12
CA ALA A 217 -0.17 -18.46 -3.54
C ALA A 217 -0.32 -17.20 -4.40
N VAL A 218 0.54 -17.06 -5.41
CA VAL A 218 0.44 -16.01 -6.42
C VAL A 218 0.85 -16.54 -7.78
N SER A 219 0.08 -16.24 -8.81
CA SER A 219 0.43 -16.56 -10.19
C SER A 219 1.23 -15.42 -10.80
N ARG A 220 2.33 -15.73 -11.50
CA ARG A 220 3.22 -14.72 -12.06
C ARG A 220 3.24 -14.81 -13.59
N PRO A 221 3.31 -13.68 -14.32
CA PRO A 221 3.33 -13.68 -15.77
C PRO A 221 4.42 -14.61 -16.32
N ASN A 222 4.05 -15.45 -17.28
CA ASN A 222 4.94 -16.39 -17.97
C ASN A 222 5.70 -17.36 -17.04
N ARG A 223 5.18 -17.62 -15.84
CA ARG A 223 5.73 -18.63 -14.93
C ARG A 223 4.74 -19.79 -14.76
N PRO A 224 5.12 -21.03 -15.10
CA PRO A 224 4.23 -22.16 -14.95
C PRO A 224 3.99 -22.46 -13.46
N GLY A 225 2.72 -22.70 -13.12
CA GLY A 225 2.29 -23.03 -11.77
C GLY A 225 2.21 -21.83 -10.81
N SER A 226 1.76 -22.12 -9.59
CA SER A 226 1.63 -21.13 -8.53
C SER A 226 2.99 -20.85 -7.88
N SER A 227 3.36 -19.57 -7.83
CA SER A 227 4.51 -19.06 -7.06
C SER A 227 4.08 -18.68 -5.64
N ALA A 228 5.01 -18.11 -4.86
CA ALA A 228 4.80 -17.80 -3.46
C ALA A 228 4.98 -16.29 -3.15
N ALA A 229 4.21 -15.76 -2.21
CA ALA A 229 4.38 -14.41 -1.67
C ALA A 229 3.91 -14.29 -0.20
N CYS A 230 4.71 -13.75 0.72
CA CYS A 230 6.11 -13.32 0.55
C CYS A 230 7.10 -14.50 0.66
N GLY A 231 7.99 -14.67 -0.33
CA GLY A 231 8.99 -15.75 -0.31
C GLY A 231 9.90 -15.72 0.93
N ALA A 232 10.35 -14.53 1.35
CA ALA A 232 11.19 -14.37 2.54
C ALA A 232 10.45 -14.72 3.84
N LEU A 233 9.16 -14.36 3.96
CA LEU A 233 8.38 -14.67 5.16
C LEU A 233 8.00 -16.16 5.23
N ILE A 234 7.78 -16.81 4.07
CA ILE A 234 7.57 -18.26 3.99
C ILE A 234 8.83 -19.01 4.43
N ALA A 235 10.00 -18.58 3.94
CA ALA A 235 11.28 -19.16 4.37
C ALA A 235 11.51 -18.95 5.88
N ALA A 236 11.30 -17.73 6.38
CA ALA A 236 11.44 -17.42 7.80
C ALA A 236 10.50 -18.27 8.67
N LEU A 237 9.25 -18.48 8.25
CA LEU A 237 8.31 -19.36 8.95
C LEU A 237 8.81 -20.81 8.98
N GLY A 238 9.32 -21.31 7.86
CA GLY A 238 9.87 -22.65 7.77
C GLY A 238 11.08 -22.85 8.68
N ASP A 239 12.00 -21.89 8.71
CA ASP A 239 13.17 -21.90 9.59
C ASP A 239 12.77 -21.86 11.06
N LEU A 240 11.90 -20.94 11.46
CA LEU A 240 11.46 -20.81 12.86
C LEU A 240 10.70 -22.05 13.35
N LYS A 241 9.94 -22.72 12.47
CA LYS A 241 9.27 -23.99 12.81
C LYS A 241 10.24 -25.15 12.95
N ARG A 242 11.29 -25.19 12.13
CA ARG A 242 12.26 -26.29 12.10
C ARG A 242 13.32 -26.17 13.20
N GLU A 243 13.79 -24.96 13.46
CA GLU A 243 14.96 -24.69 14.31
C GLU A 243 14.59 -24.06 15.66
N GLY A 244 13.36 -23.59 15.82
CA GLY A 244 12.89 -22.87 17.01
C GLY A 244 13.20 -21.37 16.98
N LEU A 245 12.61 -20.61 17.90
CA LEU A 245 12.85 -19.16 17.99
C LEU A 245 14.25 -18.86 18.51
N GLU A 246 14.68 -19.63 19.50
CA GLU A 246 15.92 -19.48 20.28
C GLU A 246 17.15 -19.53 19.37
N ALA A 247 17.11 -20.36 18.32
CA ALA A 247 18.17 -20.43 17.31
C ALA A 247 18.37 -19.10 16.56
N HIS A 248 17.32 -18.29 16.44
CA HIS A 248 17.29 -17.06 15.66
C HIS A 248 17.15 -15.78 16.49
N VAL A 249 16.90 -15.88 17.79
CA VAL A 249 16.99 -14.75 18.73
C VAL A 249 18.46 -14.40 18.95
N LYS A 250 19.01 -13.57 18.04
CA LYS A 250 20.39 -13.06 18.11
C LYS A 250 20.41 -11.60 18.56
N ALA A 251 21.56 -11.20 19.09
CA ALA A 251 21.85 -9.81 19.42
C ALA A 251 21.71 -8.91 18.19
N PRO A 252 21.10 -7.71 18.31
CA PRO A 252 21.10 -6.73 17.24
C PRO A 252 22.51 -6.41 16.71
N GLY A 253 22.61 -6.13 15.42
CA GLY A 253 23.88 -5.85 14.73
C GLY A 253 24.56 -7.08 14.10
N VAL A 254 24.17 -8.30 14.50
CA VAL A 254 24.67 -9.54 13.88
C VAL A 254 23.85 -9.87 12.64
N HIS A 255 24.52 -10.31 11.57
CA HIS A 255 23.86 -10.80 10.35
C HIS A 255 24.76 -11.82 9.65
N ASP A 256 24.15 -12.66 8.82
CA ASP A 256 24.90 -13.50 7.88
C ASP A 256 25.41 -12.62 6.72
N PRO A 257 26.73 -12.59 6.44
CA PRO A 257 27.27 -11.83 5.31
C PRO A 257 26.73 -12.21 3.93
N LEU A 258 26.31 -13.47 3.74
CA LEU A 258 25.74 -13.95 2.48
C LEU A 258 24.23 -13.70 2.39
N GLU A 259 23.58 -13.51 3.54
CA GLU A 259 22.13 -13.30 3.64
C GLU A 259 21.79 -12.12 4.58
N PRO A 260 22.32 -10.90 4.35
CA PRO A 260 22.22 -9.82 5.31
C PRO A 260 20.76 -9.41 5.57
N GLU A 261 19.97 -9.13 4.53
CA GLU A 261 18.58 -8.71 4.70
C GLU A 261 17.72 -9.83 5.31
N TYR A 262 17.87 -11.06 4.84
CA TYR A 262 17.08 -12.20 5.31
C TYR A 262 17.40 -12.56 6.77
N SER A 263 18.69 -12.64 7.12
CA SER A 263 19.09 -12.94 8.50
C SER A 263 18.64 -11.85 9.48
N ILE A 264 18.73 -10.56 9.09
CA ILE A 264 18.23 -9.45 9.90
C ILE A 264 16.70 -9.55 10.08
N LEU A 265 15.95 -9.77 8.98
CA LEU A 265 14.50 -9.95 9.00
C LEU A 265 14.11 -11.08 9.96
N LYS A 266 14.69 -12.27 9.77
CA LYS A 266 14.39 -13.46 10.55
C LYS A 266 14.69 -13.26 12.03
N GLN A 267 15.84 -12.67 12.36
CA GLN A 267 16.21 -12.41 13.75
C GLN A 267 15.29 -11.38 14.42
N ARG A 268 14.86 -10.33 13.72
CA ARG A 268 13.92 -9.33 14.24
C ARG A 268 12.55 -9.95 14.51
N ILE A 269 12.04 -10.76 13.57
CA ILE A 269 10.80 -11.53 13.76
C ILE A 269 10.94 -12.48 14.94
N ALA A 270 12.04 -13.23 15.05
CA ALA A 270 12.27 -14.15 16.16
C ALA A 270 12.25 -13.44 17.53
N ARG A 271 12.95 -12.30 17.66
CA ARG A 271 12.91 -11.46 18.87
C ARG A 271 11.50 -10.98 19.19
N ARG A 272 10.74 -10.59 18.17
CA ARG A 272 9.35 -10.13 18.34
C ARG A 272 8.44 -11.25 18.84
N LEU A 273 8.49 -12.42 18.22
CA LEU A 273 7.68 -13.57 18.61
C LEU A 273 8.04 -14.07 20.01
N ALA A 274 9.32 -14.05 20.38
CA ALA A 274 9.77 -14.39 21.72
C ALA A 274 9.23 -13.40 22.77
N HIS A 275 9.28 -12.09 22.48
CA HIS A 275 8.67 -11.07 23.34
C HIS A 275 7.16 -11.26 23.52
N GLU A 276 6.46 -11.60 22.44
CA GLU A 276 5.02 -11.88 22.44
C GLU A 276 4.67 -13.28 22.98
N LYS A 277 5.66 -14.09 23.37
CA LYS A 277 5.52 -15.46 23.90
C LYS A 277 4.73 -16.38 22.96
N LEU A 278 4.94 -16.23 21.65
CA LEU A 278 4.28 -17.02 20.62
C LEU A 278 5.10 -18.25 20.24
N ASN A 279 4.44 -19.40 20.09
CA ASN A 279 5.08 -20.63 19.63
C ASN A 279 5.06 -20.71 18.09
N PRO A 280 6.23 -20.78 17.42
CA PRO A 280 6.31 -20.79 15.95
C PRO A 280 5.58 -21.97 15.31
N LEU A 281 5.43 -23.11 16.00
CA LEU A 281 4.72 -24.28 15.48
C LEU A 281 3.23 -24.00 15.21
N ASN A 282 2.65 -23.08 15.98
CA ASN A 282 1.24 -22.71 15.87
C ASN A 282 0.99 -21.56 14.89
N LEU A 283 2.03 -20.98 14.31
CA LEU A 283 1.91 -19.81 13.43
C LEU A 283 1.60 -20.23 11.99
N SER A 284 0.65 -19.51 11.38
CA SER A 284 0.40 -19.52 9.94
C SER A 284 1.23 -18.47 9.21
N LEU A 285 1.18 -18.48 7.87
CA LEU A 285 1.76 -17.41 7.05
C LEU A 285 1.12 -16.04 7.33
N VAL A 286 -0.18 -16.02 7.65
CA VAL A 286 -0.88 -14.79 8.05
C VAL A 286 -0.30 -14.26 9.36
N ASP A 287 -0.03 -15.14 10.32
CA ASP A 287 0.50 -14.72 11.64
C ASP A 287 1.91 -14.16 11.54
N ILE A 288 2.80 -14.81 10.78
CA ILE A 288 4.17 -14.29 10.60
C ILE A 288 4.18 -13.00 9.78
N THR A 289 3.26 -12.82 8.82
CA THR A 289 3.12 -11.56 8.07
C THR A 289 2.66 -10.43 8.97
N LYS A 290 1.69 -10.69 9.86
CA LYS A 290 1.28 -9.72 10.89
C LYS A 290 2.41 -9.42 11.88
N ALA A 291 3.21 -10.41 12.26
CA ALA A 291 4.40 -10.19 13.10
C ALA A 291 5.44 -9.33 12.39
N ALA A 292 5.67 -9.57 11.09
CA ALA A 292 6.54 -8.74 10.26
C ALA A 292 6.05 -7.30 10.18
N GLU A 293 4.74 -7.07 9.98
CA GLU A 293 4.15 -5.73 10.00
C GLU A 293 4.48 -5.01 11.31
N ARG A 294 4.27 -5.68 12.45
CA ARG A 294 4.58 -5.08 13.75
C ARG A 294 6.06 -4.80 13.94
N VAL A 295 6.95 -5.67 13.44
CA VAL A 295 8.41 -5.46 13.46
C VAL A 295 8.79 -4.23 12.65
N ILE A 296 8.39 -4.16 11.38
CA ILE A 296 8.79 -3.06 10.50
C ILE A 296 8.18 -1.73 10.95
N SER A 297 6.99 -1.75 11.55
CA SER A 297 6.38 -0.59 12.18
C SER A 297 7.20 -0.07 13.37
N THR A 298 7.63 -0.97 14.27
CA THR A 298 8.49 -0.59 15.40
C THR A 298 9.85 -0.06 14.93
N ASP A 299 10.46 -0.70 13.93
CA ASP A 299 11.74 -0.25 13.37
C ASP A 299 11.61 1.11 12.67
N LEU A 300 10.53 1.33 11.93
CA LEU A 300 10.23 2.61 11.29
C LEU A 300 10.09 3.72 12.33
N GLU A 301 9.29 3.50 13.37
CA GLU A 301 9.09 4.46 14.46
C GLU A 301 10.41 4.81 15.16
N TYR A 302 11.27 3.80 15.37
CA TYR A 302 12.60 4.02 15.92
C TYR A 302 13.45 4.92 15.01
N LEU A 303 13.52 4.62 13.70
CA LEU A 303 14.28 5.43 12.75
C LEU A 303 13.76 6.87 12.66
N ILE A 304 12.44 7.05 12.61
CA ILE A 304 11.78 8.37 12.61
C ILE A 304 12.20 9.16 13.86
N SER A 305 12.21 8.53 15.04
CA SER A 305 12.60 9.20 16.30
C SER A 305 14.04 9.72 16.30
N LYS A 306 14.92 9.17 15.45
CA LYS A 306 16.32 9.60 15.28
C LYS A 306 16.52 10.54 14.09
N ALA A 307 15.61 10.53 13.13
CA ALA A 307 15.74 11.23 11.87
C ALA A 307 14.96 12.54 11.80
N VAL A 308 13.78 12.60 12.43
CA VAL A 308 12.83 13.69 12.30
C VAL A 308 12.83 14.58 13.53
N ASP A 309 13.00 15.88 13.33
CA ASP A 309 12.82 16.92 14.34
C ASP A 309 11.39 17.49 14.23
N THR A 310 10.55 17.18 15.21
CA THR A 310 9.13 17.56 15.22
C THR A 310 8.88 19.03 15.45
N SER A 311 9.90 19.81 15.84
CA SER A 311 9.81 21.27 15.89
C SER A 311 9.92 21.91 14.49
N ARG A 312 10.46 21.17 13.51
CA ARG A 312 10.73 21.64 12.15
C ARG A 312 9.84 20.98 11.10
N ALA A 313 9.37 19.77 11.39
CA ALA A 313 8.62 18.98 10.44
C ALA A 313 7.37 18.36 11.06
N ASN A 314 6.32 18.30 10.23
CA ASN A 314 5.17 17.44 10.50
C ASN A 314 5.35 16.13 9.75
N TYR A 315 4.84 15.03 10.28
CA TYR A 315 4.89 13.78 9.53
C TYR A 315 3.66 12.90 9.76
N ALA A 316 3.42 11.97 8.85
CA ALA A 316 2.42 10.94 8.99
C ALA A 316 3.01 9.55 8.74
N VAL A 317 2.40 8.53 9.35
CA VAL A 317 2.83 7.14 9.24
C VAL A 317 1.62 6.27 8.92
N PHE A 318 1.76 5.45 7.89
CA PHE A 318 0.79 4.43 7.49
C PHE A 318 1.53 3.10 7.32
N THR A 319 1.18 2.15 8.17
CA THR A 319 1.69 0.77 8.10
C THR A 319 0.53 -0.20 7.95
N GLY A 320 0.85 -1.42 7.58
CA GLY A 320 -0.15 -2.46 7.38
C GLY A 320 0.43 -3.63 6.62
N VAL A 321 -0.43 -4.42 5.98
CA VAL A 321 -0.05 -5.54 5.12
C VAL A 321 -0.59 -5.30 3.72
N GLN A 322 0.27 -5.32 2.70
CA GLN A 322 -0.15 -5.38 1.30
C GLN A 322 -0.61 -6.80 0.97
N ILE A 323 -1.77 -6.93 0.33
CA ILE A 323 -2.40 -8.22 0.06
C ILE A 323 -2.70 -8.34 -1.44
N HIS A 324 -1.99 -9.26 -2.08
CA HIS A 324 -2.19 -9.59 -3.48
C HIS A 324 -3.32 -10.61 -3.60
N ASN A 325 -4.44 -10.21 -4.20
CA ASN A 325 -5.54 -11.11 -4.50
C ASN A 325 -5.65 -11.28 -6.01
N TRP A 326 -4.68 -11.98 -6.59
CA TRP A 326 -4.57 -12.14 -8.04
C TRP A 326 -5.33 -13.36 -8.52
N ALA A 327 -5.66 -13.38 -9.81
CA ALA A 327 -6.24 -14.56 -10.42
C ALA A 327 -5.30 -15.77 -10.26
N ALA A 328 -5.84 -16.91 -9.83
CA ALA A 328 -5.10 -18.16 -9.71
C ALA A 328 -4.57 -18.64 -11.08
N ASP A 329 -5.28 -18.34 -12.16
CA ASP A 329 -4.78 -18.43 -13.53
C ASP A 329 -4.85 -17.05 -14.20
N LEU A 330 -3.69 -16.48 -14.52
CA LEU A 330 -3.62 -15.18 -15.20
C LEU A 330 -4.13 -15.22 -16.65
N ASN A 331 -4.29 -16.42 -17.25
CA ASN A 331 -4.91 -16.56 -18.57
C ASN A 331 -6.43 -16.54 -18.51
N ASN A 332 -7.02 -16.70 -17.32
CA ASN A 332 -8.46 -16.60 -17.13
C ASN A 332 -8.87 -15.12 -17.04
N THR A 333 -9.31 -14.57 -18.17
CA THR A 333 -9.71 -13.15 -18.27
C THR A 333 -11.00 -12.82 -17.53
N ASP A 334 -11.77 -13.82 -17.10
CA ASP A 334 -13.01 -13.62 -16.35
C ASP A 334 -12.74 -13.31 -14.87
N VAL A 335 -11.49 -13.50 -14.42
CA VAL A 335 -11.08 -13.27 -13.02
C VAL A 335 -10.13 -12.08 -12.95
N ALA A 336 -10.62 -10.96 -12.42
CA ALA A 336 -9.78 -9.79 -12.19
C ALA A 336 -8.73 -10.05 -11.10
N SER A 337 -7.53 -9.50 -11.26
CA SER A 337 -6.58 -9.40 -10.15
C SER A 337 -6.86 -8.14 -9.34
N LEU A 338 -6.87 -8.26 -8.01
CA LEU A 338 -7.20 -7.19 -7.07
C LEU A 338 -6.05 -6.99 -6.08
N GLU A 339 -5.93 -5.77 -5.57
CA GLU A 339 -4.96 -5.40 -4.55
C GLU A 339 -5.68 -4.82 -3.33
N PHE A 340 -5.26 -5.25 -2.15
CA PHE A 340 -5.80 -4.79 -0.88
C PHE A 340 -4.67 -4.34 0.06
N VAL A 341 -5.03 -3.51 1.03
CA VAL A 341 -4.17 -3.10 2.14
C VAL A 341 -4.91 -3.37 3.44
N GLY A 342 -4.41 -4.30 4.24
CA GLY A 342 -4.82 -4.48 5.64
C GLY A 342 -4.19 -3.39 6.50
N VAL A 343 -4.98 -2.39 6.91
CA VAL A 343 -4.47 -1.23 7.65
C VAL A 343 -3.97 -1.65 9.05
N GLY A 344 -2.72 -1.30 9.35
CA GLY A 344 -2.05 -1.47 10.65
C GLY A 344 -2.10 -0.18 11.47
N LYS A 345 -0.96 0.50 11.64
CA LYS A 345 -0.89 1.80 12.32
C LYS A 345 -1.12 2.94 11.33
N SER A 346 -2.02 3.86 11.67
CA SER A 346 -2.20 5.14 10.97
C SER A 346 -2.20 6.29 11.97
N TYR A 347 -1.30 7.24 11.79
CA TYR A 347 -1.24 8.44 12.63
C TYR A 347 -0.52 9.60 11.95
N VAL A 348 -0.72 10.80 12.50
CA VAL A 348 -0.03 12.03 12.13
C VAL A 348 0.60 12.67 13.36
N VAL A 349 1.71 13.36 13.16
CA VAL A 349 2.37 14.23 14.15
C VAL A 349 2.49 15.62 13.56
N VAL A 350 1.72 16.55 14.11
CA VAL A 350 1.68 17.95 13.70
C VAL A 350 2.07 18.79 14.90
N ASP A 351 3.08 19.65 14.74
CA ASP A 351 3.55 20.50 15.84
C ASP A 351 3.96 19.72 17.10
N GLY A 352 4.52 18.52 16.90
CA GLY A 352 4.91 17.61 17.98
C GLY A 352 3.76 16.85 18.62
N GLU A 353 2.51 17.10 18.24
CA GLU A 353 1.34 16.40 18.78
C GLU A 353 0.96 15.21 17.89
N LYS A 354 0.95 14.00 18.49
CA LYS A 354 0.58 12.75 17.80
C LYS A 354 -0.93 12.51 17.88
N VAL A 355 -1.56 12.31 16.73
CA VAL A 355 -2.98 11.95 16.60
C VAL A 355 -3.11 10.67 15.78
N HIS A 356 -3.71 9.63 16.36
CA HIS A 356 -4.03 8.40 15.64
C HIS A 356 -5.25 8.60 14.75
N LEU A 357 -5.19 8.03 13.55
CA LEU A 357 -6.21 8.16 12.51
C LEU A 357 -6.91 6.81 12.32
N ASP A 358 -8.23 6.81 12.25
CA ASP A 358 -9.03 5.65 11.87
C ASP A 358 -9.52 5.81 10.43
N LEU A 359 -8.85 5.14 9.49
CA LEU A 359 -9.23 5.18 8.08
C LEU A 359 -10.61 4.53 7.84
N GLY A 360 -11.08 3.65 8.72
CA GLY A 360 -12.43 3.09 8.65
C GLY A 360 -13.53 4.15 8.78
N LYS A 361 -13.26 5.25 9.50
CA LYS A 361 -14.17 6.38 9.66
C LYS A 361 -14.14 7.38 8.50
N VAL A 362 -13.12 7.32 7.64
CA VAL A 362 -13.06 8.15 6.43
C VAL A 362 -14.03 7.55 5.39
N PRO A 363 -15.06 8.28 4.95
CA PRO A 363 -16.00 7.76 3.97
C PRO A 363 -15.32 7.45 2.64
N ALA A 364 -15.59 6.27 2.08
CA ALA A 364 -15.15 5.93 0.74
C ALA A 364 -15.74 6.91 -0.29
N LEU A 365 -14.97 7.23 -1.33
CA LEU A 365 -15.44 8.08 -2.43
C LEU A 365 -16.41 7.29 -3.31
N SER A 366 -17.66 7.74 -3.39
CA SER A 366 -18.63 7.14 -4.30
C SER A 366 -18.24 7.36 -5.77
N PRO A 367 -18.66 6.48 -6.70
CA PRO A 367 -18.40 6.68 -8.14
C PRO A 367 -18.85 8.04 -8.67
N ARG A 368 -19.94 8.62 -8.13
CA ARG A 368 -20.39 9.96 -8.49
C ARG A 368 -19.43 11.05 -8.01
N GLN A 369 -18.89 10.92 -6.80
CA GLN A 369 -17.87 11.85 -6.31
C GLN A 369 -16.62 11.75 -7.17
N LEU A 370 -16.15 10.53 -7.48
CA LEU A 370 -15.00 10.31 -8.36
C LEU A 370 -15.21 10.93 -9.76
N GLN A 371 -16.40 10.79 -10.34
CA GLN A 371 -16.70 11.39 -11.65
C GLN A 371 -16.69 12.92 -11.61
N ILE A 372 -17.26 13.52 -10.56
CA ILE A 372 -17.24 14.97 -10.37
C ILE A 372 -15.79 15.46 -10.21
N LEU A 373 -15.00 14.73 -9.42
CA LEU A 373 -13.59 15.01 -9.19
C LEU A 373 -12.79 14.98 -10.49
N ALA A 374 -12.89 13.89 -11.25
CA ALA A 374 -12.23 13.74 -12.54
C ALA A 374 -12.62 14.85 -13.52
N SER A 375 -13.91 15.24 -13.54
CA SER A 375 -14.38 16.33 -14.41
C SER A 375 -13.88 17.72 -14.00
N ALA A 376 -13.69 17.96 -12.70
CA ALA A 376 -13.20 19.22 -12.17
C ALA A 376 -11.68 19.38 -12.43
N SER A 377 -10.89 18.33 -12.21
CA SER A 377 -9.46 18.31 -12.50
C SER A 377 -9.17 18.56 -14.00
N ALA A 378 -10.04 18.09 -14.90
CA ALA A 378 -9.94 18.36 -16.33
C ALA A 378 -10.27 19.82 -16.72
N SER A 379 -11.08 20.53 -15.92
CA SER A 379 -11.53 21.90 -16.22
C SER A 379 -10.58 23.01 -15.77
N ASP A 380 -9.65 22.74 -14.85
CA ASP A 380 -8.72 23.74 -14.28
C ASP A 380 -7.46 24.01 -15.15
N GLY A 381 -7.46 23.59 -16.42
CA GLY A 381 -6.58 24.15 -17.45
C GLY A 381 -5.08 23.79 -17.37
N LYS A 382 -4.63 23.01 -16.39
CA LYS A 382 -3.35 22.31 -16.50
C LYS A 382 -3.59 21.07 -17.35
N ALA A 383 -3.19 21.15 -18.62
CA ALA A 383 -3.26 20.02 -19.53
C ALA A 383 -2.64 18.77 -18.87
N ALA A 384 -3.49 17.80 -18.54
CA ALA A 384 -3.07 16.41 -18.40
C ALA A 384 -2.33 16.09 -19.70
N THR A 385 -1.01 16.04 -19.65
CA THR A 385 -0.20 15.72 -20.81
C THR A 385 -0.64 14.34 -21.30
N ALA A 386 -0.91 14.24 -22.59
CA ALA A 386 -1.56 13.12 -23.26
C ALA A 386 -0.68 11.85 -23.36
N ALA A 387 0.02 11.50 -22.28
CA ALA A 387 0.82 10.29 -22.13
C ALA A 387 0.30 9.34 -21.04
N SER A 388 -0.75 9.70 -20.29
CA SER A 388 -1.25 8.90 -19.17
C SER A 388 -2.63 8.26 -19.44
N THR A 389 -2.71 7.39 -20.43
CA THR A 389 -3.82 6.42 -20.52
C THR A 389 -3.70 5.45 -19.34
N GLY A 390 -4.41 5.72 -18.24
CA GLY A 390 -4.48 4.83 -17.07
C GLY A 390 -4.55 5.50 -15.69
N LYS A 391 -4.44 6.83 -15.57
CA LYS A 391 -4.43 7.53 -14.27
C LYS A 391 -5.74 8.29 -14.03
N LEU A 392 -6.72 7.61 -13.43
CA LEU A 392 -8.04 8.20 -13.10
C LEU A 392 -8.04 9.11 -11.86
N VAL A 393 -6.96 9.12 -11.08
CA VAL A 393 -6.86 9.89 -9.83
C VAL A 393 -5.51 10.59 -9.80
N GLN A 394 -5.32 11.56 -10.68
CA GLN A 394 -4.30 12.57 -10.46
C GLN A 394 -5.01 13.88 -10.17
N GLU A 395 -4.73 14.41 -8.97
CA GLU A 395 -5.07 15.75 -8.49
C GLU A 395 -6.55 15.95 -8.14
N ILE A 396 -6.95 15.52 -6.94
CA ILE A 396 -8.10 16.14 -6.30
C ILE A 396 -7.62 17.43 -5.61
N PRO A 397 -8.13 18.63 -5.98
CA PRO A 397 -7.72 19.87 -5.32
C PRO A 397 -8.06 19.87 -3.82
N ARG A 398 -7.09 20.22 -2.96
CA ARG A 398 -7.27 20.30 -1.50
C ARG A 398 -8.49 21.15 -1.11
N GLU A 399 -8.66 22.31 -1.74
CA GLU A 399 -9.80 23.20 -1.47
C GLU A 399 -11.13 22.52 -1.77
N PHE A 400 -11.17 21.67 -2.79
CA PHE A 400 -12.37 20.90 -3.14
C PHE A 400 -12.66 19.80 -2.12
N LEU A 401 -11.65 19.04 -1.67
CA LEU A 401 -11.81 18.05 -0.58
C LEU A 401 -12.31 18.72 0.69
N LEU A 402 -11.71 19.85 1.07
CA LEU A 402 -12.09 20.57 2.28
C LEU A 402 -13.48 21.21 2.20
N LYS A 403 -13.96 21.53 1.00
CA LYS A 403 -15.30 22.08 0.77
C LYS A 403 -16.40 21.02 0.77
N ARG A 404 -16.08 19.79 0.36
CA ARG A 404 -17.08 18.76 0.02
C ARG A 404 -17.03 17.50 0.89
N LEU A 405 -15.84 17.15 1.40
CA LEU A 405 -15.60 16.06 2.36
C LEU A 405 -15.31 16.61 3.75
N GLY A 406 -14.58 17.72 3.83
CA GLY A 406 -14.60 18.62 4.98
C GLY A 406 -15.89 19.42 4.98
N GLY A 407 -16.53 19.57 6.14
CA GLY A 407 -17.81 20.25 6.30
C GLY A 407 -17.80 21.77 6.07
N ALA A 408 -17.03 22.33 5.15
CA ALA A 408 -17.03 23.77 4.88
C ALA A 408 -18.24 24.20 4.01
N ASN A 409 -19.42 24.11 4.61
CA ASN A 409 -20.53 25.08 4.57
C ASN A 409 -21.78 24.53 5.29
N SER A 410 -21.62 23.64 6.27
CA SER A 410 -22.71 23.49 7.24
C SER A 410 -22.67 24.70 8.19
N ARG A 411 -23.84 25.26 8.51
CA ARG A 411 -24.01 26.38 9.45
C ARG A 411 -23.22 26.21 10.77
N SER A 412 -22.92 24.97 11.17
CA SER A 412 -22.18 24.66 12.39
C SER A 412 -20.69 25.07 12.39
N HIS A 413 -20.07 25.27 11.23
CA HIS A 413 -18.66 25.70 11.16
C HIS A 413 -18.45 27.21 11.36
N MET A 414 -19.50 28.03 11.17
CA MET A 414 -19.44 29.49 11.36
C MET A 414 -19.59 29.89 12.84
N ASP A 415 -20.20 29.02 13.67
CA ASP A 415 -20.47 29.28 15.09
C ASP A 415 -19.37 28.76 16.04
N GLY A 416 -18.26 28.23 15.51
CA GLY A 416 -17.14 27.69 16.31
C GLY A 416 -17.49 26.45 17.16
N SER A 417 -18.68 25.87 16.96
CA SER A 417 -19.21 24.75 17.74
C SER A 417 -19.04 23.38 17.06
N ALA A 418 -18.67 23.33 15.78
CA ALA A 418 -18.38 22.09 15.06
C ALA A 418 -16.96 21.57 15.35
N PRO A 419 -16.80 20.27 15.63
CA PRO A 419 -15.48 19.66 15.74
C PRO A 419 -14.65 19.88 14.47
N ALA A 420 -13.36 20.22 14.60
CA ALA A 420 -12.46 20.33 13.45
C ALA A 420 -12.34 18.98 12.74
N TRP A 421 -12.17 18.96 11.41
CA TRP A 421 -12.06 17.72 10.60
C TRP A 421 -11.21 16.61 11.26
N GLY A 422 -10.04 16.97 11.82
CA GLY A 422 -9.14 16.02 12.47
C GLY A 422 -9.78 15.25 13.64
N SER A 423 -10.76 15.82 14.33
CA SER A 423 -11.47 15.14 15.43
C SER A 423 -12.42 14.03 14.98
N TYR A 424 -12.91 14.07 13.74
CA TYR A 424 -13.80 13.01 13.21
C TYR A 424 -13.05 11.74 12.86
N VAL A 425 -11.80 11.88 12.40
CA VAL A 425 -10.92 10.77 12.03
C VAL A 425 -10.00 10.35 13.17
N ALA A 426 -9.89 11.17 14.23
CA ALA A 426 -9.12 10.84 15.41
C ALA A 426 -9.66 9.59 16.11
N THR A 427 -8.74 8.82 16.68
CA THR A 427 -9.06 7.68 17.52
C THR A 427 -8.02 7.52 18.63
N HIS A 428 -8.38 6.79 19.68
CA HIS A 428 -7.44 6.41 20.73
C HIS A 428 -6.99 4.98 20.47
N VAL A 429 -5.69 4.79 20.22
CA VAL A 429 -5.10 3.47 20.07
C VAL A 429 -4.20 3.20 21.26
N VAL A 430 -4.45 2.08 21.94
CA VAL A 430 -3.50 1.51 22.89
C VAL A 430 -2.64 0.52 22.11
N ASP A 431 -1.32 0.75 22.07
CA ASP A 431 -0.42 -0.21 21.47
C ASP A 431 -0.32 -1.45 22.37
N ALA A 432 -0.98 -2.53 21.94
CA ALA A 432 -1.00 -3.80 22.67
C ALA A 432 0.41 -4.42 22.84
N ASN A 433 1.41 -3.93 22.10
CA ASN A 433 2.79 -4.40 22.14
C ASN A 433 3.77 -3.28 22.48
N ALA A 434 3.35 -2.32 23.30
CA ALA A 434 4.25 -1.32 23.86
C ALA A 434 5.48 -1.98 24.51
N GLY A 435 6.67 -1.44 24.26
CA GLY A 435 7.93 -1.99 24.77
C GLY A 435 8.51 -3.15 23.95
N ALA A 436 7.95 -3.47 22.78
CA ALA A 436 8.54 -4.46 21.89
C ALA A 436 10.02 -4.12 21.53
N PRO A 437 10.88 -5.14 21.33
CA PRO A 437 12.30 -4.92 21.04
C PRO A 437 12.50 -4.06 19.80
N GLN A 438 13.22 -2.94 19.97
CA GLN A 438 13.66 -2.07 18.88
C GLN A 438 14.87 -2.67 18.15
N MET A 439 15.19 -2.10 16.98
CA MET A 439 16.27 -2.58 16.14
C MET A 439 17.67 -2.56 16.78
N ASP A 440 17.86 -1.82 17.87
CA ASP A 440 19.11 -1.71 18.65
C ASP A 440 18.94 -2.10 20.13
N HIS A 441 17.80 -2.71 20.50
CA HIS A 441 17.47 -2.97 21.89
C HIS A 441 18.58 -3.79 22.59
N PRO A 442 19.01 -3.41 23.82
CA PRO A 442 20.00 -4.16 24.58
C PRO A 442 19.64 -5.64 24.66
N PHE A 443 20.61 -6.50 24.34
CA PHE A 443 20.40 -7.94 24.29
C PHE A 443 21.00 -8.59 25.53
N GLU A 444 20.15 -9.06 26.44
CA GLU A 444 20.56 -9.95 27.52
C GLU A 444 20.46 -11.39 27.01
N ALA A 445 21.61 -12.05 26.82
CA ALA A 445 21.62 -13.45 26.46
C ALA A 445 20.98 -14.26 27.60
N ALA A 446 20.06 -15.16 27.26
CA ALA A 446 19.58 -16.14 28.23
C ALA A 446 20.80 -16.89 28.79
N ALA A 447 20.91 -16.96 30.12
CA ALA A 447 21.96 -17.75 30.75
C ALA A 447 21.89 -19.18 30.20
N PRO A 448 23.03 -19.82 29.87
CA PRO A 448 23.02 -21.20 29.43
C PRO A 448 22.27 -22.05 30.48
N PRO A 449 21.45 -23.02 30.06
CA PRO A 449 20.79 -23.91 31.00
C PRO A 449 21.86 -24.51 31.91
N LYS A 450 21.66 -24.40 33.23
CA LYS A 450 22.53 -25.09 34.19
C LYS A 450 22.50 -26.57 33.82
N GLU A 451 23.64 -27.12 33.45
CA GLU A 451 23.79 -28.57 33.31
C GLU A 451 23.32 -29.20 34.62
N GLU A 452 22.18 -29.89 34.60
CA GLU A 452 21.85 -30.77 35.71
C GLU A 452 22.94 -31.85 35.75
N PRO A 453 23.57 -32.09 36.90
CA PRO A 453 24.59 -33.13 37.00
C PRO A 453 23.95 -34.45 36.58
N VAL A 454 24.47 -35.04 35.50
CA VAL A 454 24.10 -36.37 35.04
C VAL A 454 24.27 -37.31 36.22
N ASN A 455 23.14 -37.79 36.76
CA ASN A 455 23.14 -38.75 37.86
C ASN A 455 23.61 -40.10 37.29
N THR A 456 24.93 -40.32 37.29
CA THR A 456 25.53 -41.61 36.97
C THR A 456 25.33 -42.57 38.14
N SER A 457 24.11 -43.02 38.36
CA SER A 457 23.81 -44.19 39.19
C SER A 457 23.21 -45.30 38.33
N PHE A 458 24.06 -45.87 37.45
CA PHE A 458 23.78 -47.12 36.77
C PHE A 458 24.76 -48.21 37.25
N PHE A 459 24.21 -49.14 38.03
CA PHE A 459 24.56 -50.55 38.18
C PHE A 459 26.04 -50.99 38.07
N TRP A 460 26.62 -51.34 39.22
CA TRP A 460 27.55 -52.47 39.30
C TRP A 460 27.00 -53.49 40.30
N GLY A 461 26.50 -54.60 39.76
CA GLY A 461 26.16 -55.77 40.55
C GLY A 461 27.42 -56.45 41.04
N THR A 462 27.59 -56.55 42.35
CA THR A 462 28.56 -57.46 42.98
C THR A 462 27.93 -58.85 43.08
N LYS A 463 28.48 -59.79 42.30
CA LYS A 463 28.44 -61.21 42.64
C LYS A 463 29.27 -61.43 43.91
N ASN A 464 28.66 -62.04 44.92
CA ASN A 464 29.25 -63.07 45.77
C ASN A 464 28.11 -63.87 46.41
#